data_AF-A0A9J7MU50-F1
#
_entry.id   AF-A0A9J7MU50-F1
#
_cell.length_a   1.000
_cell.length_b   1.000
_cell.length_c   1.000
_cell.angle_alpha   90.00
_cell.angle_beta   90.00
_cell.angle_gamma   90.00
#
_symmetry.space_group_name_H-M   'P 1'
#
loop_
_entity.id
_entity.type
_entity.pdbx_description
1 polymer ?
#
loop_
_entity_poly.entity_id
_entity_poly.type
_entity_poly.pdbx_seq_one_letter_code
_entity_poly.pdbx_strand_id
1 'polypeptide(L)'
;MFKTVRDMLPRPPKVEHFEMDFEDDMWGAVRSVFPACTRNGCGFHLTQAVYKNIQRLPVYYEKGGANEFMRKLMVLHFLPAQRIRGAFEEMRNEVNHPTLLELMEYMERGWLGNSVWSIEEWSVRTNNDLEGYHTRLNKKAQLSLALYLLVDLLHKEAQYVRLHVHVKMVSTNRLTRYQ
;
A
#
# COMPACT_ATOMS: atom_id res chain seq x y z
N MET A 1 -0.05 18.06 -9.18
CA MET A 1 -1.27 17.69 -8.42
C MET A 1 -1.17 18.04 -6.92
N PHE A 2 -0.27 17.42 -6.14
CA PHE A 2 -0.21 17.64 -4.67
C PHE A 2 -0.01 19.09 -4.25
N LYS A 3 0.84 19.86 -4.95
CA LYS A 3 1.00 21.32 -4.72
C LYS A 3 -0.33 22.04 -4.87
N THR A 4 -0.99 21.83 -6.01
CA THR A 4 -2.30 22.42 -6.33
C THR A 4 -3.34 22.09 -5.26
N VAL A 5 -3.44 20.84 -4.82
CA VAL A 5 -4.37 20.44 -3.76
C VAL A 5 -4.04 21.15 -2.45
N ARG A 6 -2.77 21.17 -2.03
CA ARG A 6 -2.32 21.87 -0.82
C ARG A 6 -2.70 23.35 -0.87
N ASP A 7 -2.49 24.00 -2.01
CA ASP A 7 -2.70 25.44 -2.19
C ASP A 7 -4.20 25.79 -2.29
N MET A 8 -5.05 24.84 -2.70
CA MET A 8 -6.51 24.99 -2.72
C MET A 8 -7.16 24.80 -1.33
N LEU A 9 -6.45 24.21 -0.37
CA LEU A 9 -7.01 24.02 0.97
C LEU A 9 -7.14 25.39 1.68
N PRO A 10 -8.27 25.66 2.36
CA PRO A 10 -8.52 26.95 3.00
C PRO A 10 -7.56 27.24 4.16
N ARG A 11 -6.81 26.23 4.63
CA ARG A 11 -5.78 26.34 5.66
C ARG A 11 -4.65 25.35 5.34
N PRO A 12 -3.41 25.63 5.78
CA PRO A 12 -2.32 24.67 5.67
C PRO A 12 -2.72 23.33 6.31
N PRO A 13 -2.61 22.21 5.58
CA PRO A 13 -2.93 20.90 6.12
C PRO A 13 -1.94 20.52 7.21
N LYS A 14 -2.44 20.07 8.37
CA LYS A 14 -1.62 19.46 9.44
C LYS A 14 -1.47 17.96 9.20
N VAL A 15 -0.88 17.62 8.05
CA VAL A 15 -0.59 16.22 7.74
C VAL A 15 0.75 15.87 8.37
N GLU A 16 0.79 14.78 9.12
CA GLU A 16 2.01 14.27 9.75
C GLU A 16 2.52 13.01 9.05
N HIS A 17 1.59 12.24 8.47
CA HIS A 17 1.86 10.92 7.92
C HIS A 17 1.16 10.73 6.57
N PHE A 18 1.85 10.09 5.64
CA PHE A 18 1.30 9.56 4.40
C PHE A 18 1.50 8.05 4.36
N GLU A 19 0.42 7.32 4.10
CA GLU A 19 0.48 5.91 3.71
C GLU A 19 0.11 5.81 2.23
N MET A 20 0.96 5.18 1.43
CA MET A 20 0.87 5.28 -0.01
C MET A 20 1.30 3.98 -0.70
N ASP A 21 0.89 3.78 -1.96
CA ASP A 21 1.42 2.70 -2.78
C ASP A 21 2.88 2.99 -3.19
N PHE A 22 3.55 1.99 -3.76
CA PHE A 22 4.97 2.04 -4.09
C PHE A 22 5.19 2.54 -5.53
N GLU A 23 4.77 3.78 -5.78
CA GLU A 23 4.89 4.45 -7.08
C GLU A 23 5.91 5.61 -7.01
N ASP A 24 7.00 5.51 -7.77
CA ASP A 24 8.17 6.40 -7.68
C ASP A 24 7.81 7.90 -7.73
N ASP A 25 6.98 8.27 -8.72
CA ASP A 25 6.55 9.64 -8.96
C ASP A 25 5.75 10.21 -7.77
N MET A 26 4.92 9.37 -7.14
CA MET A 26 4.13 9.80 -6.00
C MET A 26 5.01 10.03 -4.78
N TRP A 27 5.95 9.13 -4.50
CA TRP A 27 6.92 9.29 -3.42
C TRP A 27 7.75 10.56 -3.61
N GLY A 28 8.26 10.80 -4.82
CA GLY A 28 8.99 12.01 -5.17
C GLY A 28 8.14 13.28 -4.99
N ALA A 29 6.87 13.24 -5.42
CA ALA A 29 5.96 14.37 -5.25
C ALA A 29 5.65 14.67 -3.77
N VAL A 30 5.33 13.66 -2.96
CA VAL A 30 5.08 13.87 -1.52
C VAL A 30 6.33 14.39 -0.83
N ARG A 31 7.51 13.82 -1.13
CA ARG A 31 8.79 14.30 -0.58
C ARG A 31 9.06 15.77 -0.93
N SER A 32 8.73 16.20 -2.14
CA SER A 32 8.90 17.59 -2.57
C SER A 32 7.90 18.56 -1.92
N VAL A 33 6.64 18.15 -1.77
CA VAL A 33 5.56 19.04 -1.31
C VAL A 33 5.42 19.06 0.21
N PHE A 34 5.71 17.94 0.86
CA PHE A 34 5.53 17.68 2.29
C PHE A 34 6.81 17.03 2.89
N PRO A 35 7.95 17.73 2.87
CA PRO A 35 9.23 17.15 3.27
C PRO A 35 9.28 16.72 4.74
N ALA A 36 8.55 17.43 5.61
CA ALA A 36 8.50 17.18 7.05
C ALA A 36 7.57 16.02 7.46
N CYS A 37 6.75 15.50 6.54
CA CYS A 37 5.83 14.41 6.85
C CYS A 37 6.53 13.05 6.73
N THR A 38 6.17 12.13 7.63
CA THR A 38 6.56 10.73 7.52
C THR A 38 5.83 10.08 6.34
N ARG A 39 6.51 9.23 5.60
CA ARG A 39 5.97 8.52 4.44
C ARG A 39 6.16 7.04 4.68
N ASN A 40 5.09 6.26 4.56
CA ASN A 40 5.16 4.81 4.61
C ASN A 40 4.53 4.20 3.36
N GLY A 41 5.15 3.15 2.85
CA GLY A 41 4.60 2.28 1.83
C GLY A 41 3.65 1.26 2.43
N CYS A 42 2.52 1.05 1.78
CA CYS A 42 1.45 0.20 2.30
C CYS A 42 1.79 -1.31 2.16
N GLY A 43 1.81 -2.04 3.27
CA GLY A 43 2.09 -3.49 3.28
C GLY A 43 1.14 -4.31 2.41
N PHE A 44 -0.12 -3.87 2.27
CA PHE A 44 -1.06 -4.49 1.33
C PHE A 44 -0.57 -4.42 -0.12
N HIS A 45 -0.10 -3.27 -0.57
CA HIS A 45 0.40 -3.13 -1.95
C HIS A 45 1.69 -3.92 -2.17
N LEU A 46 2.57 -3.99 -1.17
CA LEU A 46 3.73 -4.89 -1.17
C LEU A 46 3.29 -6.36 -1.35
N THR A 47 2.36 -6.84 -0.52
CA THR A 47 1.86 -8.23 -0.60
C THR A 47 1.15 -8.51 -1.92
N GLN A 48 0.38 -7.56 -2.45
CA GLN A 48 -0.21 -7.67 -3.78
C GLN A 48 0.84 -7.77 -4.88
N ALA A 49 1.93 -7.01 -4.80
CA ALA A 49 2.98 -7.04 -5.80
C ALA A 49 3.69 -8.41 -5.82
N VAL A 50 4.01 -8.96 -4.65
CA VAL A 50 4.55 -10.33 -4.52
C VAL A 50 3.58 -11.34 -5.13
N TYR A 51 2.30 -11.26 -4.77
CA TYR A 51 1.27 -12.19 -5.26
C TYR A 51 1.10 -12.12 -6.78
N LYS A 52 1.03 -10.92 -7.36
CA LYS A 52 0.91 -10.73 -8.81
C LYS A 52 2.17 -11.20 -9.55
N ASN A 53 3.35 -11.02 -8.98
CA ASN A 53 4.60 -11.44 -9.60
C ASN A 53 4.67 -12.97 -9.66
N ILE A 54 4.46 -13.66 -8.53
CA ILE A 54 4.56 -15.12 -8.48
C ILE A 54 3.51 -15.82 -9.33
N GLN A 55 2.31 -15.24 -9.50
CA GLN A 55 1.29 -15.79 -10.40
C GLN A 55 1.72 -15.86 -11.88
N ARG A 56 2.74 -15.09 -12.27
CA ARG A 56 3.30 -15.14 -13.64
C ARG A 56 4.32 -16.26 -13.82
N LEU A 57 4.71 -16.90 -12.73
CA LEU A 57 5.79 -17.86 -12.68
C LEU A 57 5.24 -19.30 -12.69
N PRO A 58 5.85 -20.24 -13.45
CA PRO A 58 5.36 -21.62 -13.54
C PRO A 58 5.19 -22.32 -12.19
N VAL A 59 6.11 -22.06 -11.24
CA VAL A 59 6.16 -22.65 -9.90
C VAL A 59 4.88 -22.42 -9.08
N TYR A 60 4.10 -21.38 -9.39
CA TYR A 60 2.83 -21.11 -8.72
C TYR A 60 1.77 -22.20 -8.99
N TYR A 61 1.86 -22.86 -10.16
CA TYR A 61 0.89 -23.87 -10.60
C TYR A 61 1.33 -25.31 -10.32
N GLU A 62 2.51 -25.52 -9.74
CA GLU A 62 3.07 -26.83 -9.44
C GLU A 62 2.48 -27.44 -8.15
N LYS A 63 2.32 -28.77 -8.10
CA LYS A 63 1.85 -29.48 -6.90
C LYS A 63 2.89 -29.38 -5.79
N GLY A 64 2.57 -28.58 -4.76
CA GLY A 64 3.46 -28.29 -3.62
C GLY A 64 4.29 -27.02 -3.78
N GLY A 65 4.16 -26.30 -4.90
CA GLY A 65 5.04 -25.20 -5.28
C GLY A 65 4.69 -23.86 -4.63
N ALA A 66 5.73 -23.18 -4.16
CA ALA A 66 5.84 -21.75 -3.84
C ALA A 66 4.92 -21.11 -2.78
N ASN A 67 3.81 -21.72 -2.38
CA ASN A 67 2.83 -21.07 -1.49
C ASN A 67 3.41 -20.68 -0.11
N GLU A 68 4.20 -21.57 0.51
CA GLU A 68 4.85 -21.25 1.78
C GLU A 68 5.89 -20.14 1.61
N PHE A 69 6.71 -20.24 0.56
CA PHE A 69 7.73 -19.26 0.25
C PHE A 69 7.14 -17.87 -0.04
N MET A 70 6.09 -17.81 -0.85
CA MET A 70 5.31 -16.62 -1.13
C MET A 70 4.78 -15.99 0.16
N ARG A 71 4.21 -16.79 1.07
CA ARG A 71 3.71 -16.29 2.36
C ARG A 71 4.84 -15.70 3.21
N LYS A 72 6.02 -16.35 3.27
CA LYS A 72 7.20 -15.81 3.96
C LYS A 72 7.59 -14.42 3.41
N LEU A 73 7.63 -14.25 2.09
CA LEU A 73 7.87 -12.95 1.46
C LEU A 73 6.78 -11.93 1.79
N MET A 74 5.50 -12.31 1.72
CA MET A 74 4.38 -11.41 2.01
C MET A 74 4.37 -10.95 3.47
N VAL A 75 4.89 -11.73 4.41
CA VAL A 75 4.98 -11.32 5.83
C VAL A 75 6.30 -10.65 6.21
N LEU A 76 7.25 -10.52 5.29
CA LEU A 76 8.59 -10.01 5.58
C LEU A 76 8.55 -8.61 6.23
N HIS A 77 7.65 -7.75 5.78
CA HIS A 77 7.46 -6.39 6.29
C HIS A 77 6.94 -6.31 7.74
N PHE A 78 6.50 -7.42 8.34
CA PHE A 78 6.15 -7.46 9.76
C PHE A 78 7.38 -7.55 10.68
N LEU A 79 8.56 -7.87 10.15
CA LEU A 79 9.79 -7.89 10.91
C LEU A 79 10.30 -6.46 11.18
N PRO A 80 11.05 -6.24 12.27
CA PRO A 80 11.81 -5.01 12.43
C PRO A 80 12.71 -4.77 11.21
N ALA A 81 12.81 -3.53 10.74
CA ALA A 81 13.56 -3.18 9.52
C ALA A 81 14.99 -3.74 9.49
N GLN A 82 15.66 -3.77 10.64
CA GLN A 82 17.02 -4.27 10.78
C GLN A 82 17.13 -5.79 10.58
N ARG A 83 16.02 -6.54 10.72
CA ARG A 83 15.96 -7.99 10.56
C ARG A 83 15.51 -8.42 9.17
N ILE A 84 14.84 -7.52 8.42
CA ILE A 84 14.29 -7.83 7.09
C ILE A 84 15.38 -8.30 6.13
N ARG A 85 16.51 -7.59 6.05
CA ARG A 85 17.62 -7.96 5.16
C ARG A 85 18.18 -9.35 5.48
N GLY A 86 18.40 -9.65 6.76
CA GLY A 86 18.92 -10.94 7.20
C GLY A 86 17.97 -12.08 6.86
N ALA A 87 16.69 -11.94 7.22
CA ALA A 87 15.66 -12.93 6.91
C ALA A 87 15.49 -13.16 5.40
N PHE A 88 15.61 -12.10 4.59
CA PHE A 88 15.57 -12.21 3.14
C PHE A 88 16.74 -13.02 2.58
N GLU A 89 17.97 -12.77 3.04
CA GLU A 89 19.14 -13.53 2.58
C GLU A 89 19.12 -14.99 3.06
N GLU A 90 18.65 -15.25 4.29
CA GLU A 90 18.43 -16.62 4.78
C GLU A 90 17.48 -17.39 3.87
N MET A 91 16.32 -16.79 3.57
CA MET A 91 15.37 -17.35 2.60
C MET A 91 16.00 -17.57 1.23
N ARG A 92 16.86 -16.66 0.76
CA ARG A 92 17.51 -16.76 -0.55
C ARG A 92 18.45 -17.96 -0.62
N ASN A 93 19.18 -18.23 0.45
CA ASN A 93 20.14 -19.33 0.53
C ASN A 93 19.47 -20.71 0.59
N GLU A 94 18.22 -20.78 1.08
CA GLU A 94 17.44 -22.03 1.12
C GLU A 94 16.76 -22.37 -0.21
N VAL A 95 16.71 -21.41 -1.16
CA VAL A 95 16.00 -21.58 -2.43
C VAL A 95 16.89 -22.28 -3.46
N ASN A 96 16.49 -23.50 -3.84
CA ASN A 96 17.12 -24.25 -4.92
C ASN A 96 16.31 -24.23 -6.24
N HIS A 97 15.12 -23.60 -6.24
CA HIS A 97 14.25 -23.57 -7.41
C HIS A 97 14.51 -22.32 -8.27
N PRO A 98 14.90 -22.46 -9.56
CA PRO A 98 15.30 -21.32 -10.41
C PRO A 98 14.26 -20.20 -10.48
N THR A 99 12.99 -20.56 -10.59
CA THR A 99 11.87 -19.61 -10.65
C THR A 99 11.64 -18.85 -9.33
N LEU A 100 11.95 -19.47 -8.19
CA LEU A 100 11.89 -18.76 -6.90
C LEU A 100 13.07 -17.80 -6.73
N LEU A 101 14.24 -18.13 -7.31
CA LEU A 101 15.35 -17.18 -7.39
C LEU A 101 14.99 -15.96 -8.23
N GLU A 102 14.26 -16.13 -9.34
CA GLU A 102 13.74 -15.02 -10.14
C GLU A 102 12.84 -14.08 -9.31
N LEU A 103 11.94 -14.65 -8.49
CA LEU A 103 11.12 -13.86 -7.56
C LEU A 103 11.97 -13.12 -6.52
N MET A 104 13.02 -13.75 -5.99
CA MET A 104 13.95 -13.11 -5.05
C MET A 104 14.70 -11.96 -5.72
N GLU A 105 15.17 -12.12 -6.94
CA GLU A 105 15.81 -11.05 -7.67
C GLU A 105 14.87 -9.87 -7.97
N TYR A 106 13.60 -10.16 -8.28
CA TYR A 106 12.57 -9.14 -8.39
C TYR A 106 12.41 -8.36 -7.08
N MET A 107 12.36 -9.07 -5.94
CA MET A 107 12.26 -8.46 -4.61
C MET A 107 13.49 -7.61 -4.28
N GLU A 108 14.69 -8.13 -4.53
CA GLU A 108 15.93 -7.40 -4.26
C GLU A 108 16.01 -6.12 -5.09
N ARG A 109 15.79 -6.19 -6.41
CA ARG A 109 15.90 -5.02 -7.29
C ARG A 109 14.79 -3.99 -7.06
N GLY A 110 13.55 -4.45 -6.92
CA GLY A 110 12.39 -3.57 -6.89
C GLY A 110 12.12 -2.95 -5.51
N TRP A 111 12.49 -3.65 -4.44
CA TRP A 111 11.99 -3.36 -3.11
C TRP A 111 13.11 -3.09 -2.12
N LEU A 112 14.04 -4.04 -1.94
CA LEU A 112 15.07 -3.90 -0.92
C LEU A 112 16.25 -3.03 -1.38
N GLY A 113 16.58 -3.01 -2.67
CA GLY A 113 17.62 -2.19 -3.29
C GLY A 113 17.10 -0.90 -3.92
N ASN A 114 15.87 -0.50 -3.61
CA ASN A 114 15.24 0.70 -4.16
C ASN A 114 15.89 1.97 -3.57
N SER A 115 15.97 3.05 -4.37
CA SER A 115 16.53 4.35 -3.94
C SER A 115 15.47 5.39 -3.59
N VAL A 116 14.21 5.14 -3.96
CA VAL A 116 13.06 5.99 -3.73
C VAL A 116 12.48 5.76 -2.34
N TRP A 117 12.43 4.52 -1.84
CA TRP A 117 11.98 4.19 -0.49
C TRP A 117 12.95 3.26 0.21
N SER A 118 12.94 3.33 1.53
CA SER A 118 13.74 2.48 2.41
C SER A 118 12.88 1.40 3.09
N ILE A 119 13.53 0.39 3.67
CA ILE A 119 12.86 -0.71 4.38
C ILE A 119 12.14 -0.19 5.64
N GLU A 120 12.69 0.86 6.26
CA GLU A 120 12.14 1.54 7.42
C GLU A 120 10.80 2.21 7.13
N GLU A 121 10.57 2.56 5.86
CA GLU A 121 9.33 3.19 5.40
C GLU A 121 8.27 2.12 5.04
N TRP A 122 8.48 0.83 5.27
CA TRP A 122 7.46 -0.20 5.04
C TRP A 122 6.44 -0.21 6.19
N SER A 123 5.16 0.01 5.86
CA SER A 123 4.05 -0.01 6.83
C SER A 123 3.63 -1.44 7.14
N VAL A 124 3.41 -1.69 8.43
CA VAL A 124 2.80 -2.93 8.96
C VAL A 124 1.27 -2.90 8.86
N ARG A 125 0.66 -1.73 8.62
CA ARG A 125 -0.79 -1.56 8.61
C ARG A 125 -1.38 -1.75 7.21
N THR A 126 -2.58 -2.31 7.17
CA THR A 126 -3.44 -2.30 5.99
C THR A 126 -4.49 -1.21 6.15
N ASN A 127 -4.68 -0.39 5.13
CA ASN A 127 -5.69 0.67 5.16
C ASN A 127 -7.05 0.13 4.67
N ASN A 128 -7.71 -0.66 5.53
CA ASN A 128 -9.06 -1.21 5.27
C ASN A 128 -10.09 -0.14 4.86
N ASP A 129 -9.91 1.11 5.31
CA ASP A 129 -10.84 2.21 5.00
C ASP A 129 -10.78 2.61 3.52
N LEU A 130 -9.58 2.70 2.95
CA LEU A 130 -9.39 2.98 1.52
C LEU A 130 -9.91 1.85 0.64
N GLU A 131 -9.63 0.59 1.00
CA GLU A 131 -10.15 -0.57 0.25
C GLU A 131 -11.67 -0.67 0.32
N GLY A 132 -12.25 -0.40 1.50
CA GLY A 132 -13.68 -0.32 1.68
C GLY A 132 -14.30 0.80 0.83
N TYR A 133 -13.63 1.95 0.74
CA TYR A 133 -14.03 3.05 -0.13
C TYR A 133 -13.99 2.67 -1.61
N HIS A 134 -12.86 2.12 -2.10
CA HIS A 134 -12.72 1.67 -3.49
C HIS A 134 -13.74 0.59 -3.85
N THR A 135 -13.97 -0.38 -2.96
CA THR A 135 -14.95 -1.45 -3.17
C THR A 135 -16.37 -0.90 -3.32
N ARG A 136 -16.78 0.05 -2.47
CA ARG A 136 -18.09 0.70 -2.59
C ARG A 136 -18.20 1.50 -3.89
N LEU A 137 -17.15 2.26 -4.22
CA LEU A 137 -17.12 3.09 -5.42
C LEU A 137 -17.25 2.22 -6.67
N ASN A 138 -16.43 1.16 -6.80
CA ASN A 138 -16.47 0.25 -7.93
C ASN A 138 -17.80 -0.50 -8.07
N LYS A 139 -18.41 -0.90 -6.95
CA LYS A 139 -19.75 -1.51 -6.94
C LYS A 139 -20.84 -0.55 -7.44
N LYS A 140 -20.74 0.73 -7.10
CA LYS A 140 -21.72 1.76 -7.50
C LYS A 140 -21.47 2.32 -8.89
N ALA A 141 -20.21 2.35 -9.32
CA ALA A 141 -19.83 2.86 -10.61
C ALA A 141 -20.41 1.97 -11.73
N GLN A 142 -20.23 0.65 -11.70
CA GLN A 142 -20.43 -0.16 -12.92
C GLN A 142 -19.45 0.29 -14.03
N LEU A 143 -19.01 -0.63 -14.87
CA LEU A 143 -17.81 -0.49 -15.72
C LEU A 143 -17.98 0.67 -16.74
N SER A 144 -17.44 1.85 -16.40
CA SER A 144 -17.40 3.11 -17.15
C SER A 144 -18.53 4.13 -16.88
N LEU A 145 -18.30 5.06 -15.95
CA LEU A 145 -19.12 6.27 -15.78
C LEU A 145 -18.65 7.41 -16.67
N ALA A 146 -19.60 8.18 -17.20
CA ALA A 146 -19.31 9.54 -17.67
C ALA A 146 -18.83 10.43 -16.51
N LEU A 147 -17.91 11.36 -16.79
CA LEU A 147 -17.24 12.17 -15.76
C LEU A 147 -18.21 12.89 -14.82
N TYR A 148 -19.30 13.46 -15.33
CA TYR A 148 -20.26 14.20 -14.50
C TYR A 148 -20.97 13.27 -13.49
N LEU A 149 -21.33 12.05 -13.89
CA LEU A 149 -21.88 11.04 -12.98
C LEU A 149 -20.84 10.61 -11.95
N LEU A 150 -19.57 10.52 -12.35
CA LEU A 150 -18.48 10.18 -11.45
C LEU A 150 -18.31 11.26 -10.38
N VAL A 151 -18.36 12.54 -10.76
CA VAL A 151 -18.30 13.66 -9.82
C VAL A 151 -19.46 13.60 -8.81
N ASP A 152 -20.68 13.34 -9.27
CA ASP A 152 -21.84 13.18 -8.38
C ASP A 152 -21.68 12.00 -7.42
N LEU A 153 -21.19 10.86 -7.92
CA LEU A 153 -20.94 9.68 -7.11
C LEU A 153 -19.86 9.93 -6.06
N LEU A 154 -18.75 10.56 -6.45
CA LEU A 154 -17.66 10.95 -5.55
C LEU A 154 -18.16 11.91 -4.46
N HIS A 155 -19.02 12.89 -4.82
CA HIS A 155 -19.63 13.80 -3.85
C HIS A 155 -20.50 13.06 -2.83
N LYS A 156 -21.35 12.14 -3.29
CA LYS A 156 -22.20 11.30 -2.42
C LYS A 156 -21.37 10.42 -1.48
N GLU A 157 -20.31 9.78 -2.00
CA GLU A 157 -19.40 8.98 -1.17
C GLU A 157 -18.64 9.83 -0.14
N ALA A 158 -18.20 11.04 -0.50
CA ALA A 158 -17.52 11.95 0.43
C ALA A 158 -18.44 12.37 1.59
N GLN A 159 -19.72 12.65 1.32
CA GLN A 159 -20.71 12.93 2.37
C GLN A 159 -20.96 11.72 3.28
N TYR A 160 -21.02 10.51 2.70
CA TYR A 160 -21.20 9.28 3.47
C TYR A 160 -20.06 9.02 4.47
N VAL A 161 -18.81 9.21 4.05
CA VAL A 161 -17.63 9.06 4.94
C VAL A 161 -17.67 10.07 6.09
N ARG A 162 -18.05 11.32 5.82
CA ARG A 162 -18.15 12.38 6.83
C ARG A 162 -19.24 12.11 7.86
N LEU A 163 -20.39 11.60 7.43
CA LEU A 163 -21.57 11.44 8.29
C LEU A 163 -21.64 10.08 8.99
N HIS A 164 -21.31 8.98 8.31
CA HIS A 164 -21.57 7.63 8.83
C HIS A 164 -20.33 6.99 9.45
N VAL A 165 -19.16 7.10 8.81
CA VAL A 165 -17.95 6.44 9.33
C VAL A 165 -17.43 7.18 10.56
N HIS A 166 -17.23 8.50 10.45
CA HIS A 166 -16.72 9.29 11.58
C HIS A 166 -17.65 9.27 12.80
N VAL A 167 -18.95 9.51 12.62
CA VAL A 167 -19.90 9.56 13.73
C VAL A 167 -20.05 8.19 14.39
N LYS A 168 -20.16 7.11 13.61
CA LYS A 168 -20.35 5.76 14.14
C LYS A 168 -19.09 5.19 14.79
N MET A 169 -17.91 5.48 14.25
CA MET A 169 -16.65 5.01 14.83
C MET A 169 -16.27 5.79 16.09
N VAL A 170 -16.58 7.09 16.16
CA VAL A 170 -16.45 7.88 17.40
C VAL A 170 -17.48 7.41 18.43
N SER A 171 -18.73 7.18 18.05
CA SER A 171 -19.77 6.72 18.98
C SER A 171 -19.55 5.28 19.48
N THR A 172 -18.75 4.48 18.77
CA THR A 172 -18.40 3.10 19.17
C THR A 172 -17.00 2.98 19.79
N ASN A 173 -16.33 4.10 20.09
CA ASN A 173 -14.94 4.14 20.60
C ASN A 173 -13.92 3.38 19.73
N ARG A 174 -14.20 3.20 18.44
CA ARG A 174 -13.29 2.54 17.48
C ARG A 174 -12.35 3.50 16.77
N LEU A 175 -12.57 4.81 16.92
CA LEU A 175 -11.67 5.87 16.49
C LEU A 175 -11.30 6.73 17.71
N THR A 176 -10.11 6.53 18.28
CA THR A 176 -9.50 7.49 19.19
C THR A 176 -8.79 8.55 18.36
N ARG A 177 -9.21 9.81 18.51
CA ARG A 177 -8.37 10.93 18.07
C ARG A 177 -7.11 10.91 18.94
N TYR A 178 -5.94 10.71 18.33
CA TYR A 178 -4.71 11.19 18.95
C TYR A 178 -4.85 12.71 19.07
N GLN A 179 -4.85 13.21 20.31
CA GLN A 179 -4.72 14.63 20.62
C GLN A 179 -3.25 14.98 20.71
#